data_AF-A0A1R3WW81-F1
#
_entry.id   AF-A0A1R3WW81-F1
#
_cell.length_a   1.000
_cell.length_b   1.000
_cell.length_c   1.000
_cell.angle_alpha   90.00
_cell.angle_beta   90.00
_cell.angle_gamma   90.00
#
_symmetry.space_group_name_H-M   'P 1'
#
loop_
_entity.id
_entity.type
_entity.pdbx_description
1 polymer ?
#
loop_
_entity_poly.entity_id
_entity_poly.type
_entity_poly.pdbx_seq_one_letter_code
_entity_poly.pdbx_strand_id
1 'polypeptide(L)'
;MRLHPHIVQMIGLIPAEDLAASWGYAGANNAFRDFCVKMGIKPVRPGWYDPHHVRHRLDAAQAITPPVATTSAPALSLVEQRRLRIGTR
;
A
#
# COMPACT_ATOMS: atom_id res chain seq x y z
N MET A 1 3.40 20.25 17.67
CA MET A 1 4.19 19.39 16.78
C MET A 1 3.36 19.16 15.51
N ARG A 2 3.66 19.85 14.40
CA ARG A 2 2.94 19.65 13.13
C ARG A 2 3.64 18.54 12.35
N LEU A 3 2.93 17.45 12.07
CA LEU A 3 3.43 16.40 11.17
C LEU A 3 3.51 16.99 9.75
N HIS A 4 4.62 16.72 9.06
CA HIS A 4 4.76 17.10 7.65
C HIS A 4 3.63 16.45 6.83
N PRO A 5 3.05 17.14 5.82
CA PRO A 5 1.92 16.63 5.04
C PRO A 5 2.22 15.27 4.40
N HIS A 6 3.47 15.03 3.99
CA HIS A 6 3.92 13.73 3.48
C HIS A 6 3.82 12.59 4.51
N ILE A 7 4.05 12.87 5.80
CA ILE A 7 3.92 11.86 6.87
C ILE A 7 2.45 11.59 7.18
N VAL A 8 1.59 12.61 7.11
CA VAL A 8 0.13 12.43 7.22
C VAL A 8 -0.41 11.58 6.06
N GLN A 9 0.14 11.75 4.85
CA GLN A 9 -0.18 10.89 3.69
C GLN A 9 0.33 9.44 3.86
N MET A 10 1.41 9.22 4.61
CA MET A 10 1.92 7.87 4.92
C MET A 10 1.09 7.12 5.97
N ILE A 11 0.25 7.81 6.75
CA ILE A 11 -0.58 7.20 7.81
C ILE A 11 -2.08 7.31 7.48
N GLY A 12 -2.44 8.20 6.54
CA GLY A 12 -3.81 8.49 6.16
C GLY A 12 -4.37 7.47 5.18
N LEU A 13 -5.59 7.00 5.47
CA LEU A 13 -6.39 6.26 4.49
C LEU A 13 -7.06 7.25 3.52
N ILE A 14 -7.19 6.87 2.26
CA ILE A 14 -7.92 7.63 1.25
C ILE A 14 -9.38 7.13 1.16
N PRO A 15 -10.40 8.01 1.19
CA PRO A 15 -11.77 7.65 0.90
C PRO A 15 -11.92 7.08 -0.52
N ALA A 16 -12.87 6.17 -0.70
CA ALA A 16 -13.17 5.58 -2.01
C ALA A 16 -13.55 6.64 -3.04
N GLU A 17 -14.31 7.67 -2.64
CA GLU A 17 -14.73 8.76 -3.53
C GLU A 17 -13.55 9.58 -4.03
N ASP A 18 -12.64 9.95 -3.12
CA ASP A 18 -11.44 10.73 -3.48
C ASP A 18 -10.51 9.91 -4.39
N LEU A 19 -10.36 8.62 -4.10
CA LEU A 19 -9.57 7.72 -4.95
C LEU A 19 -10.20 7.57 -6.34
N ALA A 20 -11.51 7.39 -6.42
CA ALA A 20 -12.24 7.29 -7.68
C ALA A 20 -12.12 8.57 -8.52
N ALA A 21 -12.32 9.73 -7.89
CA ALA A 21 -12.17 11.03 -8.53
C ALA A 21 -10.75 11.25 -9.07
N SER A 22 -9.72 10.85 -8.30
CA SER A 22 -8.31 10.96 -8.73
C SER A 22 -7.99 10.14 -9.99
N TRP A 23 -8.79 9.12 -10.29
CA TRP A 23 -8.67 8.27 -11.47
C TRP A 23 -9.69 8.58 -12.56
N GLY A 24 -10.42 9.69 -12.44
CA GLY A 24 -11.37 10.16 -13.45
C GLY A 24 -12.72 9.43 -13.44
N TYR A 25 -13.04 8.67 -12.39
CA TYR A 25 -14.38 8.14 -12.20
C TYR A 25 -15.30 9.21 -11.61
N ALA A 26 -16.59 9.16 -11.97
CA ALA A 26 -17.60 10.07 -11.42
C ALA A 26 -17.87 9.87 -9.90
N GLY A 27 -17.35 8.79 -9.32
CA GLY A 27 -17.47 8.43 -7.91
C GLY A 27 -17.11 6.96 -7.69
N ALA A 28 -17.23 6.46 -6.45
CA ALA A 28 -16.94 5.07 -6.08
C ALA A 28 -18.04 4.07 -6.53
N ASN A 29 -18.39 4.13 -7.81
CA ASN A 29 -19.41 3.36 -8.48
C ASN A 29 -18.95 1.93 -8.83
N ASN A 30 -19.83 1.14 -9.45
CA ASN A 30 -19.53 -0.26 -9.80
C ASN A 30 -18.33 -0.38 -10.75
N ALA A 31 -18.17 0.54 -11.72
CA ALA A 31 -17.03 0.51 -12.62
C ALA A 31 -15.69 0.72 -11.89
N PHE A 32 -15.64 1.65 -10.93
CA PHE A 32 -14.49 1.85 -10.05
C PHE A 32 -14.20 0.61 -9.19
N ARG A 33 -15.24 0.00 -8.61
CA ARG A 33 -15.10 -1.21 -7.78
C ARG A 33 -14.60 -2.40 -8.61
N ASP A 34 -15.14 -2.60 -9.79
CA ASP A 34 -14.73 -3.65 -10.72
C ASP A 34 -13.27 -3.47 -11.16
N PHE A 35 -12.85 -2.22 -11.41
CA PHE A 35 -11.45 -1.89 -11.67
C PHE A 35 -10.57 -2.26 -10.47
N CYS A 36 -10.95 -1.88 -9.24
CA CYS A 36 -10.21 -2.24 -8.04
C CYS A 36 -10.07 -3.76 -7.90
N VAL A 37 -11.13 -4.52 -8.15
CA VAL A 37 -11.10 -6.00 -8.11
C VAL A 37 -10.14 -6.55 -9.17
N LYS A 38 -10.20 -6.07 -10.42
CA LYS A 38 -9.30 -6.49 -11.50
C LYS A 38 -7.83 -6.23 -11.18
N MET A 39 -7.53 -5.10 -10.54
CA MET A 39 -6.18 -4.74 -10.11
C MET A 39 -5.76 -5.37 -8.77
N GLY A 40 -6.62 -6.16 -8.12
CA GLY A 40 -6.34 -6.76 -6.81
C GLY A 40 -6.25 -5.74 -5.66
N ILE A 41 -6.78 -4.54 -5.86
CA ILE A 41 -6.85 -3.45 -4.88
C ILE A 41 -8.00 -3.74 -3.94
N LYS A 42 -7.71 -3.80 -2.64
CA LYS A 42 -8.69 -4.12 -1.60
C LYS A 42 -8.77 -2.95 -0.63
N PRO A 43 -9.98 -2.56 -0.20
CA PRO A 43 -10.14 -1.59 0.88
C PRO A 43 -9.65 -2.20 2.20
N VAL A 44 -9.11 -1.36 3.08
CA VAL A 44 -8.72 -1.77 4.45
C VAL A 44 -9.95 -1.87 5.35
N ARG A 45 -10.93 -1.00 5.11
CA ARG A 45 -12.28 -1.02 5.71
C ARG A 45 -13.28 -0.46 4.70
N PRO A 46 -14.59 -0.70 4.83
CA PRO A 46 -15.58 -0.25 3.87
C PRO A 46 -15.44 1.25 3.54
N GLY A 47 -15.22 1.56 2.25
CA GLY A 47 -15.07 2.94 1.77
C GLY A 47 -13.69 3.59 1.97
N TRP A 48 -12.69 2.87 2.48
CA TRP A 48 -11.35 3.43 2.73
C TRP A 48 -10.24 2.52 2.19
N TYR A 49 -9.26 3.14 1.55
CA TYR A 49 -8.11 2.48 0.94
C TYR A 49 -6.81 2.96 1.57
N ASP A 50 -5.82 2.07 1.58
CA ASP A 50 -4.45 2.42 1.90
C ASP A 50 -3.74 2.85 0.61
N PRO A 51 -3.24 4.10 0.52
CA PRO A 51 -2.48 4.58 -0.63
C PRO A 51 -1.28 3.71 -0.99
N HIS A 52 -0.62 3.11 0.00
CA HIS A 52 0.54 2.24 -0.22
C HIS A 52 0.11 0.93 -0.90
N HIS A 53 -0.97 0.29 -0.41
CA HIS A 53 -1.52 -0.92 -1.04
C HIS A 53 -1.97 -0.66 -2.48
N VAL A 54 -2.67 0.46 -2.69
CA VAL A 54 -3.10 0.90 -4.02
C VAL A 54 -1.90 1.05 -4.95
N ARG A 55 -0.86 1.75 -4.52
CA ARG A 55 0.32 2.00 -5.35
C ARG A 55 1.05 0.72 -5.69
N HIS A 56 1.30 -0.14 -4.69
CA HIS A 56 1.95 -1.42 -4.89
C HIS A 56 1.22 -2.30 -5.91
N ARG A 57 -0.12 -2.32 -5.87
CA ARG A 57 -0.93 -3.07 -6.84
C ARG A 57 -0.86 -2.49 -8.26
N LEU A 58 -0.87 -1.17 -8.39
CA LEU A 58 -0.71 -0.52 -9.69
C LEU A 58 0.66 -0.80 -10.29
N ASP A 59 1.72 -0.68 -9.49
CA ASP A 59 3.09 -0.99 -9.93
C ASP A 59 3.20 -2.45 -10.42
N ALA A 60 2.63 -3.39 -9.66
CA ALA A 60 2.57 -4.80 -10.05
C ALA A 60 1.78 -5.03 -11.35
N ALA A 61 0.64 -4.36 -11.54
CA ALA A 61 -0.16 -4.46 -12.76
C ALA A 61 0.55 -3.88 -13.99
N GLN A 62 1.41 -2.87 -13.79
CA GLN A 62 2.19 -2.22 -14.84
C GLN A 62 3.55 -2.89 -15.08
N ALA A 63 3.84 -4.02 -14.42
CA ALA A 63 5.14 -4.69 -14.43
C ALA A 63 6.31 -3.75 -14.04
N ILE A 64 6.02 -2.68 -13.28
CA ILE A 64 7.03 -1.79 -12.72
C ILE A 64 7.59 -2.51 -11.51
N THR A 65 8.76 -3.13 -11.69
CA THR A 65 9.47 -3.73 -10.57
C THR A 65 10.05 -2.58 -9.75
N PRO A 66 9.63 -2.37 -8.48
CA PRO A 66 10.32 -1.39 -7.65
C PRO A 66 11.79 -1.78 -7.61
N PRO A 67 12.73 -0.81 -7.65
CA PRO A 67 14.14 -1.14 -7.54
C PRO A 67 14.31 -1.97 -6.27
N VAL A 68 14.75 -3.23 -6.44
CA VAL A 68 15.06 -4.11 -5.32
C VAL A 68 16.06 -3.34 -4.48
N ALA A 69 15.64 -2.93 -3.28
CA ALA A 69 16.56 -2.37 -2.30
C ALA A 69 17.64 -3.42 -2.13
N THR A 70 18.80 -3.17 -2.73
CA THR A 70 19.93 -4.10 -2.73
C THR A 70 20.50 -4.02 -1.33
N THR A 71 19.84 -4.69 -0.40
CA THR A 71 20.37 -4.92 0.93
C THR A 71 21.42 -5.99 0.74
N SER A 72 22.68 -5.57 0.55
CA SER A 72 23.85 -6.45 0.44
C SER A 72 24.16 -7.24 1.72
N ALA A 73 23.24 -7.29 2.69
CA ALA A 73 23.35 -8.16 3.85
C ALA A 73 22.63 -9.49 3.57
N PRO A 74 23.20 -10.65 3.92
CA PRO A 74 22.51 -11.92 3.80
C PRO A 74 21.18 -11.82 4.56
N ALA A 75 20.08 -12.05 3.85
CA ALA A 75 18.75 -12.02 4.44
C ALA A 75 18.64 -13.17 5.45
N LEU A 76 18.80 -12.84 6.73
CA LEU A 76 18.54 -13.76 7.82
C LEU A 76 17.14 -14.36 7.64
N SER A 77 17.03 -15.68 7.80
CA SER A 77 15.75 -16.39 7.81
C SER A 77 14.81 -15.75 8.84
N LEU A 78 13.50 -15.78 8.56
CA LEU A 78 12.48 -15.30 9.51
C LEU A 78 12.64 -15.92 10.92
N VAL A 79 13.20 -17.14 11.00
CA VAL A 79 13.54 -17.82 12.25
C VAL A 79 14.70 -17.15 12.97
N GLU A 80 15.76 -16.76 12.26
CA GLU A 80 16.93 -16.08 12.80
C GLU A 80 16.57 -14.68 13.29
N GLN A 81 15.76 -13.94 12.52
CA GLN A 81 15.22 -12.64 12.94
C GLN A 81 14.39 -12.75 14.22
N ARG A 82 13.56 -13.80 14.35
CA ARG A 82 12.74 -14.05 15.54
C ARG A 82 13.60 -14.39 16.76
N ARG A 83 14.70 -15.14 16.59
CA ARG A 83 15.62 -15.50 17.68
C ARG A 83 16.39 -14.29 18.20
N LEU A 84 16.88 -13.41 17.32
CA LEU A 84 17.56 -12.17 17.71
C LEU A 84 16.65 -11.25 18.54
N ARG A 85 15.35 -11.20 18.20
CA ARG A 85 14.35 -10.43 18.96
C ARG A 85 14.06 -10.99 20.36
N ILE A 86 14.27 -12.28 20.58
CA ILE A 86 13.95 -12.95 21.86
C ILE A 86 15.19 -13.10 22.75
N GLY A 87 16.38 -13.19 22.17
CA GLY A 87 17.64 -13.51 22.86
C GLY A 87 18.38 -12.34 23.53
N THR A 88 17.69 -11.34 24.07
CA THR A 88 18.31 -10.23 24.82
C THR A 88 17.55 -9.86 26.09
N ARG A 89 17.25 -10.87 26.92
CA ARG A 89 16.83 -10.63 28.31
C ARG A 89 17.45 -11.63 29.26
#